data_AF-M1A8V9-F1
#
_entry.id   AF-M1A8V9-F1
#
_cell.length_a   1.000
_cell.length_b   1.000
_cell.length_c   1.000
_cell.angle_alpha   90.00
_cell.angle_beta   90.00
_cell.angle_gamma   90.00
#
_symmetry.space_group_name_H-M   'P 1'
#
loop_
_entity.id
_entity.type
_entity.pdbx_description
1 polymer ?
#
loop_
_entity_poly.entity_id
_entity_poly.type
_entity_poly.pdbx_seq_one_letter_code
_entity_poly.pdbx_strand_id
1 'polypeptide(L)'
;MVAALTNESATSKSVYFAHCTSEMIFITHLLAEGPEKLAGPLLADTYVTLLKGRNAWYGQKLAKGEINLEMGDSIKGKGMIQVHSRILSTH
;
A
#
# COMPACT_ATOMS: atom_id res chain seq x y z
N MET A 1 -2.52 1.78 8.89
CA MET A 1 -3.22 2.68 7.99
C MET A 1 -4.49 2.00 7.54
N VAL A 2 -4.46 1.05 6.58
CA VAL A 2 -5.67 0.28 6.20
C VAL A 2 -6.35 -0.34 7.41
N ALA A 3 -5.66 -1.18 8.17
CA ALA A 3 -6.26 -1.87 9.32
C ALA A 3 -6.84 -0.94 10.40
N ALA A 4 -6.22 0.24 10.59
CA ALA A 4 -6.68 1.26 11.53
C ALA A 4 -7.87 2.07 10.97
N LEU A 5 -7.79 2.51 9.72
CA LEU A 5 -8.84 3.25 9.00
C LEU A 5 -10.10 2.40 8.80
N THR A 6 -9.94 1.08 8.72
CA THR A 6 -11.03 0.13 8.53
C THR A 6 -11.56 -0.41 9.85
N ASN A 7 -11.04 0.03 11.00
CA ASN A 7 -11.34 -0.52 12.32
C ASN A 7 -11.26 -2.07 12.35
N GLU A 8 -10.26 -2.63 11.67
CA GLU A 8 -10.06 -4.07 11.44
C GLU A 8 -11.23 -4.81 10.73
N SER A 9 -12.33 -4.14 10.37
CA SER A 9 -13.51 -4.70 9.69
C SER A 9 -13.14 -5.27 8.33
N ALA A 10 -13.54 -6.52 8.08
CA ALA A 10 -13.36 -7.17 6.79
C ALA A 10 -14.07 -6.42 5.66
N THR A 11 -15.26 -5.89 5.93
CA THR A 11 -16.05 -5.11 4.96
C THR A 11 -15.39 -3.78 4.63
N SER A 12 -14.89 -3.06 5.63
CA SER A 12 -14.21 -1.79 5.38
C SER A 12 -12.88 -2.01 4.64
N LYS A 13 -12.17 -3.10 4.94
CA LYS A 13 -10.97 -3.52 4.19
C LYS A 13 -11.28 -3.84 2.73
N SER A 14 -12.39 -4.53 2.45
CA SER A 14 -12.78 -4.85 1.07
C SER A 14 -13.20 -3.61 0.29
N VAL A 15 -13.89 -2.66 0.92
CA VAL A 15 -14.22 -1.35 0.31
C VAL A 15 -12.95 -0.56 0.00
N TYR A 16 -12.03 -0.44 0.96
CA TYR A 16 -10.74 0.23 0.73
C TYR A 16 -9.94 -0.42 -0.40
N PHE A 17 -9.90 -1.76 -0.42
CA PHE A 17 -9.26 -2.53 -1.48
C PHE A 17 -9.87 -2.26 -2.85
N ALA A 18 -11.21 -2.24 -2.94
CA ALA A 18 -11.93 -1.96 -4.18
C ALA A 18 -11.61 -0.55 -4.71
N HIS A 19 -11.56 0.45 -3.83
CA HIS A 19 -11.18 1.82 -4.21
C HIS A 19 -9.75 1.90 -4.74
N CYS A 20 -8.75 1.40 -4.01
CA CYS A 20 -7.37 1.40 -4.48
C CYS A 20 -7.20 0.65 -5.81
N THR A 21 -7.90 -0.48 -5.96
CA THR A 21 -7.89 -1.25 -7.21
C THR A 21 -8.49 -0.44 -8.36
N SER A 22 -9.61 0.26 -8.13
CA SER A 22 -10.24 1.09 -9.16
C SER A 22 -9.35 2.25 -9.62
N GLU A 23 -8.63 2.89 -8.69
CA GLU A 23 -7.69 3.97 -9.00
C GLU A 23 -6.50 3.45 -9.81
N MET A 24 -5.92 2.32 -9.42
CA MET A 24 -4.81 1.70 -10.15
C MET A 24 -5.22 1.26 -11.55
N ILE A 25 -6.41 0.67 -11.71
CA ILE A 25 -6.97 0.30 -13.02
C ILE A 25 -7.16 1.55 -13.88
N PHE A 26 -7.72 2.63 -13.32
CA PHE A 26 -7.92 3.88 -14.03
C PHE A 26 -6.59 4.47 -14.52
N ILE A 27 -5.59 4.58 -13.65
CA ILE A 27 -4.25 5.06 -14.01
C ILE A 27 -3.63 4.18 -15.10
N THR A 28 -3.78 2.85 -15.00
CA THR A 28 -3.25 1.92 -15.99
C THR A 28 -3.89 2.12 -17.36
N HIS A 29 -5.20 2.34 -17.43
CA HIS A 29 -5.89 2.64 -18.69
C HIS A 29 -5.42 3.94 -19.34
N LEU A 30 -4.98 4.92 -18.53
CA LEU A 30 -4.47 6.18 -19.05
C LEU A 30 -3.03 6.08 -19.55
N LEU A 31 -2.19 5.22 -18.94
CA LEU A 31 -0.74 5.25 -19.14
C LEU A 31 -0.18 4.05 -19.93
N ALA A 32 -0.89 2.93 -20.00
CA ALA A 32 -0.36 1.70 -20.57
C ALA A 32 -0.94 1.39 -21.97
N GLU A 33 -0.07 0.99 -22.89
CA GLU A 33 -0.51 0.35 -24.14
C GLU A 33 -0.95 -1.10 -23.82
N GLY A 34 -2.25 -1.38 -23.94
CA GLY A 34 -2.85 -2.69 -23.64
C GLY A 34 -3.14 -2.95 -22.16
N PRO A 35 -3.94 -2.10 -21.49
CA PRO A 35 -4.17 -2.12 -20.05
C PRO A 35 -4.83 -3.42 -19.54
N GLU A 36 -5.64 -4.08 -20.36
CA GLU A 36 -6.31 -5.35 -20.02
C GLU A 36 -5.34 -6.46 -19.60
N LYS A 37 -4.10 -6.47 -20.11
CA LYS A 37 -3.09 -7.47 -19.72
C LYS A 37 -2.56 -7.27 -18.31
N LEU A 38 -2.69 -6.06 -17.77
CA LEU A 38 -2.13 -5.66 -16.48
C LEU A 38 -3.16 -5.75 -15.35
N ALA A 39 -4.47 -5.75 -15.66
CA ALA A 39 -5.54 -5.73 -14.65
C ALA A 39 -5.45 -6.89 -13.64
N GLY A 40 -5.22 -8.12 -14.10
CA GLY A 40 -5.09 -9.31 -13.23
C GLY A 40 -3.85 -9.26 -12.33
N PRO A 41 -2.63 -9.08 -12.89
CA PRO A 41 -1.41 -8.91 -12.10
C PRO A 41 -1.48 -7.76 -11.09
N LEU A 42 -2.03 -6.61 -11.48
CA LEU A 42 -2.19 -5.46 -10.59
C LEU A 42 -3.13 -5.77 -9.43
N LEU A 43 -4.25 -6.44 -9.66
CA LEU A 43 -5.17 -6.90 -8.61
C LEU A 43 -4.46 -7.78 -7.57
N ALA A 44 -3.69 -8.77 -8.03
CA ALA A 44 -2.96 -9.68 -7.16
C ALA A 44 -1.88 -8.96 -6.33
N ASP A 45 -1.09 -8.10 -6.96
CA ASP A 45 -0.01 -7.36 -6.30
C ASP A 45 -0.56 -6.33 -5.29
N THR A 46 -1.66 -5.65 -5.66
CA THR A 46 -2.38 -4.71 -4.78
C THR A 46 -2.91 -5.43 -3.54
N TYR A 47 -3.43 -6.65 -3.70
CA TYR A 47 -3.94 -7.45 -2.59
C TYR A 47 -2.83 -7.85 -1.61
N VAL A 48 -1.70 -8.33 -2.15
CA VAL A 48 -0.53 -8.67 -1.33
C VAL A 48 0.02 -7.44 -0.61
N THR A 49 0.10 -6.29 -1.29
CA THR A 49 0.65 -5.04 -0.74
C THR A 49 -0.22 -4.42 0.35
N LEU A 50 -1.55 -4.44 0.19
CA LEU A 50 -2.46 -3.80 1.14
C LEU A 50 -2.70 -4.62 2.40
N LEU A 51 -2.66 -5.95 2.28
CA LEU A 51 -3.03 -6.84 3.38
C LEU A 51 -1.82 -7.50 4.04
N LYS A 52 -0.66 -7.54 3.37
CA LYS A 52 0.53 -8.26 3.85
C LYS A 52 1.81 -7.50 3.54
N GLY A 53 2.90 -7.96 4.14
CA GLY A 53 4.24 -7.44 3.86
C GLY A 53 4.64 -6.21 4.68
N ARG A 54 5.81 -5.68 4.33
CA ARG A 54 6.51 -4.63 5.08
C ARG A 54 5.79 -3.29 5.04
N ASN A 55 5.21 -2.91 3.90
CA ASN A 55 4.48 -1.64 3.74
C ASN A 55 3.17 -1.62 4.54
N ALA A 56 2.40 -2.71 4.50
CA ALA A 56 1.19 -2.86 5.31
C ALA A 56 1.50 -2.77 6.82
N TRP A 57 2.55 -3.48 7.26
CA TRP A 57 3.03 -3.43 8.64
C TRP A 57 3.45 -2.01 9.05
N TYR A 58 4.25 -1.34 8.21
CA TYR A 58 4.73 0.02 8.47
C TYR A 58 3.57 1.00 8.60
N GLY A 59 2.63 0.99 7.65
CA GLY A 59 1.43 1.81 7.73
C GLY A 59 0.59 1.51 8.98
N GLN A 60 0.48 0.26 9.41
CA GLN A 60 -0.23 -0.10 10.66
C GLN A 60 0.45 0.50 11.88
N LYS A 61 1.77 0.41 11.99
CA LYS A 61 2.54 0.98 13.11
C LYS A 61 2.47 2.49 13.16
N LEU A 62 2.56 3.17 12.00
CA LEU A 62 2.35 4.62 11.91
C LEU A 62 0.96 5.02 12.43
N ALA A 63 -0.09 4.33 11.97
CA ALA A 63 -1.46 4.66 12.35
C ALA A 63 -1.77 4.41 13.83
N LYS A 64 -1.00 3.55 14.50
CA LYS A 64 -1.09 3.31 15.94
C LYS A 64 -0.17 4.21 16.76
N GLY A 65 0.62 5.08 16.11
CA GLY A 65 1.62 5.92 16.76
C GLY A 65 2.81 5.14 17.33
N GLU A 66 3.00 3.87 16.94
CA GLU A 66 4.08 3.02 17.45
C GLU A 66 5.43 3.29 16.76
N ILE A 67 5.39 3.88 15.58
CA ILE A 67 6.55 4.43 14.86
C ILE A 67 6.16 5.81 14.32
N ASN A 68 7.15 6.61 13.95
CA ASN A 68 6.94 7.91 13.31
C ASN A 68 7.69 8.00 11.97
N LEU A 69 7.43 9.05 11.21
CA LEU A 69 8.03 9.28 9.89
C LEU A 69 9.54 9.53 9.98
N GLU A 70 10.04 10.08 11.08
CA GLU A 70 11.46 10.40 11.29
C GLU A 70 12.32 9.14 11.48
N MET A 71 11.70 8.01 11.86
CA MET A 71 12.38 6.72 11.92
C MET A 71 12.78 6.18 10.54
N GLY A 72 12.34 6.82 9.46
CA GLY A 72 12.73 6.53 8.09
C GLY A 72 12.21 5.19 7.58
N ASP A 73 12.91 4.67 6.58
CA ASP A 73 12.53 3.49 5.79
C ASP A 73 13.26 2.20 6.21
N SER A 74 14.25 2.28 7.11
CA SER A 74 15.02 1.12 7.57
C SER A 74 14.73 0.84 9.04
N ILE A 75 13.76 -0.04 9.29
CA ILE A 75 13.40 -0.43 10.66
C ILE A 75 14.14 -1.71 11.06
N LYS A 76 14.86 -1.64 12.18
CA LYS A 76 15.63 -2.75 12.75
C LYS A 76 14.75 -4.00 12.89
N GLY A 77 15.19 -5.12 12.32
CA GLY A 77 14.47 -6.40 12.35
C GLY A 77 13.31 -6.52 11.35
N LYS A 78 13.03 -5.49 10.53
CA LYS A 78 12.03 -5.55 9.44
C LYS A 78 12.64 -5.40 8.05
N GLY A 79 13.86 -4.86 7.96
CA GLY A 79 14.51 -4.54 6.69
C GLY A 79 13.93 -3.27 6.06
N MET A 80 14.35 -2.96 4.83
CA MET A 80 13.98 -1.73 4.13
C MET A 80 12.50 -1.72 3.70
N ILE A 81 11.82 -0.62 3.98
CA ILE A 81 10.44 -0.30 3.59
C ILE A 81 10.48 0.50 2.28
N GLN A 82 10.29 -0.18 1.15
CA GLN A 82 10.50 0.40 -0.19
C GLN A 82 9.61 1.59 -0.54
N VAL A 83 8.42 1.73 0.07
CA VAL A 83 7.49 2.82 -0.28
C VAL A 83 7.94 4.15 0.33
N HIS A 84 8.67 4.12 1.44
CA HIS A 84 9.06 5.34 2.16
C HIS A 84 10.28 6.02 1.52
N SER A 85 11.21 5.24 0.97
CA SER A 85 12.43 5.74 0.34
C SER A 85 12.17 6.65 -0.86
N ARG A 86 11.05 6.45 -1.57
CA ARG A 86 10.77 7.19 -2.81
C ARG A 86 10.06 8.54 -2.59
N ILE A 87 9.34 8.70 -1.47
CA ILE A 87 8.63 9.95 -1.15
C ILE A 87 9.61 11.00 -0.56
N LEU A 88 10.67 10.55 0.12
CA LEU A 88 11.67 11.43 0.72
C LEU A 88 12.89 11.70 -0.19
N SER A 89 13.02 10.97 -1.30
CA SER A 89 14.14 11.07 -2.26
C SER A 89 13.92 12.14 -3.35
N THR A 90 12.85 12.94 -3.29
CA THR A 90 12.56 14.00 -4.28
C THR A 90 13.08 15.39 -3.87
N HIS A 91 14.20 15.46 -3.15
CA HIS A 91 14.96 16.70 -2.93
C HIS A 91 16.36 16.58 -3.51
#